data_AF-A0A2Y9JRF7-F1
#
_entry.id   AF-A0A2Y9JRF7-F1
#
_cell.length_a   1.000
_cell.length_b   1.000
_cell.length_c   1.000
_cell.angle_alpha   90.00
_cell.angle_beta   90.00
_cell.angle_gamma   90.00
#
_symmetry.space_group_name_H-M   'P 1'
#
loop_
_entity.id
_entity.type
_entity.pdbx_description
1 polymer ?
#
loop_
_entity_poly.entity_id
_entity_poly.type
_entity_poly.pdbx_seq_one_letter_code
_entity_poly.pdbx_strand_id
1 'polypeptide(L)'
;MFLLQGAQMLQTLEKSLRKSLPESLKVYGTVFHMNQGNPFKLKALVDKWPDFTTVVIHPQEKEMIDDFDHYTNTYQIYSKDLKNCEEFLGSPEVINWKQHLQIQSTQPSLNEVIQNVATTKSIQVKQTRCFLYMMANEVKKLFPSLLDVKQLSPSGGKPKAINQEMFKLSSLDVTHAPLVNKFWHFGGNDRSQRFIERCIQTFPTFCLLGPEGTPVSWDLMDQTGEMRMAGTVPEYRKQGLISHIIYYQTQVLHKLGFPLYSHTDKNNKIMQRMSYNLHYIRLPCDWNQWHCMPL
;
A
#
# COMPACT_ATOMS: atom_id res chain seq x y z
N MET A 1 24.40 1.57 -10.43
CA MET A 1 23.25 0.70 -10.16
C MET A 1 23.70 -0.50 -9.34
N PHE A 2 23.07 -0.76 -8.20
CA PHE A 2 23.42 -1.86 -7.29
C PHE A 2 22.16 -2.56 -6.81
N LEU A 3 22.13 -3.88 -6.93
CA LEU A 3 21.10 -4.73 -6.32
C LEU A 3 21.50 -4.99 -4.86
N LEU A 4 20.67 -4.57 -3.91
CA LEU A 4 20.92 -4.82 -2.49
C LEU A 4 20.61 -6.28 -2.15
N GLN A 5 21.58 -6.97 -1.59
CA GLN A 5 21.46 -8.37 -1.19
C GLN A 5 21.82 -8.55 0.29
N GLY A 6 21.07 -9.41 0.97
CA GLY A 6 21.31 -9.75 2.38
C GLY A 6 20.67 -8.79 3.38
N ALA A 7 20.45 -9.33 4.58
CA ALA A 7 19.70 -8.66 5.64
C ALA A 7 20.35 -7.34 6.10
N GLN A 8 21.68 -7.28 6.19
CA GLN A 8 22.37 -6.08 6.67
C GLN A 8 22.17 -4.88 5.75
N MET A 9 22.22 -5.08 4.43
CA MET A 9 21.99 -4.00 3.45
C MET A 9 20.54 -3.52 3.49
N LEU A 10 19.58 -4.45 3.54
CA LEU A 10 18.15 -4.11 3.64
C LEU A 10 17.79 -3.41 4.96
N GLN A 11 18.37 -3.82 6.09
CA GLN A 11 18.20 -3.13 7.37
C GLN A 11 18.82 -1.72 7.34
N THR A 12 19.92 -1.54 6.61
CA THR A 12 20.57 -0.23 6.44
C THR A 12 19.71 0.68 5.57
N LEU A 13 19.14 0.14 4.49
CA LEU A 13 18.18 0.83 3.64
C LEU A 13 16.94 1.23 4.44
N GLU A 14 16.36 0.33 5.22
CA GLU A 14 15.19 0.60 6.08
C GLU A 14 15.46 1.77 7.03
N LYS A 15 16.61 1.76 7.73
CA LYS A 15 17.01 2.85 8.64
C LYS A 15 17.19 4.18 7.91
N SER A 16 17.73 4.16 6.68
CA SER A 16 17.89 5.36 5.85
C SER A 16 16.54 5.93 5.42
N LEU A 17 15.66 5.07 4.91
CA LEU A 17 14.31 5.44 4.47
C LEU A 17 13.48 6.02 5.62
N ARG A 18 13.59 5.45 6.83
CA ARG A 18 12.87 5.93 8.01
C ARG A 18 13.13 7.41 8.31
N LYS A 19 14.32 7.94 8.01
CA LYS A 19 14.68 9.35 8.21
C LYS A 19 13.98 10.30 7.23
N SER A 20 13.43 9.76 6.16
CA SER A 20 12.78 10.51 5.07
C SER A 20 11.26 10.30 5.05
N LEU A 21 10.69 9.75 6.11
CA LEU A 21 9.24 9.67 6.26
C LEU A 21 8.65 11.09 6.38
N PRO A 22 7.43 11.32 5.83
CA PRO A 22 6.54 10.34 5.21
C PRO A 22 6.79 10.10 3.71
N GLU A 23 7.71 10.82 3.06
CA GLU A 23 7.93 10.73 1.61
C GLU A 23 8.47 9.38 1.14
N SER A 24 9.20 8.66 2.01
CA SER A 24 9.71 7.32 1.74
C SER A 24 8.74 6.19 2.12
N LEU A 25 7.55 6.50 2.64
CA LEU A 25 6.69 5.53 3.35
C LEU A 25 6.40 4.27 2.54
N LYS A 26 6.10 4.43 1.24
CA LYS A 26 5.78 3.31 0.35
C LYS A 26 6.95 2.33 0.21
N VAL A 27 8.17 2.84 0.06
CA VAL A 27 9.39 2.02 -0.05
C VAL A 27 9.82 1.48 1.32
N TYR A 28 9.72 2.30 2.37
CA TYR A 28 10.01 1.89 3.76
C TYR A 28 9.16 0.70 4.19
N GLY A 29 7.83 0.77 4.00
CA GLY A 29 6.92 -0.33 4.36
C GLY A 29 7.23 -1.61 3.57
N THR A 30 7.56 -1.47 2.29
CA THR A 30 7.96 -2.61 1.45
C THR A 30 9.26 -3.26 1.95
N VAL A 31 10.30 -2.47 2.24
CA VAL A 31 11.59 -2.98 2.77
C VAL A 31 11.41 -3.64 4.14
N PHE A 32 10.53 -3.09 4.99
CA PHE A 32 10.18 -3.72 6.27
C PHE A 32 9.67 -5.16 6.07
N HIS A 33 8.76 -5.39 5.11
CA HIS A 33 8.30 -6.74 4.78
C HIS A 33 9.35 -7.61 4.11
N MET A 34 10.24 -7.01 3.30
CA MET A 34 11.39 -7.74 2.75
C MET A 34 12.31 -8.27 3.85
N ASN A 35 12.53 -7.49 4.92
CA ASN A 35 13.29 -7.92 6.10
C ASN A 35 12.59 -9.04 6.90
N GLN A 36 11.31 -9.31 6.63
CA GLN A 36 10.52 -10.38 7.23
C GLN A 36 10.29 -11.54 6.27
N GLY A 37 11.35 -11.97 5.58
CA GLY A 37 11.31 -13.14 4.70
C GLY A 37 10.90 -12.86 3.26
N ASN A 38 10.53 -11.61 2.93
CA ASN A 38 10.28 -11.17 1.55
C ASN A 38 9.29 -12.07 0.78
N PRO A 39 8.04 -12.22 1.26
CA PRO A 39 7.10 -13.20 0.70
C PRO A 39 6.69 -12.91 -0.76
N PHE A 40 6.86 -11.66 -1.20
CA PHE A 40 6.60 -11.24 -2.58
C PHE A 40 7.83 -11.33 -3.50
N LYS A 41 8.94 -11.88 -3.00
CA LYS A 41 10.21 -12.06 -3.74
C LYS A 41 10.63 -10.77 -4.46
N LEU A 42 10.64 -9.68 -3.72
CA LEU A 42 11.02 -8.36 -4.22
C LEU A 42 12.54 -8.21 -4.26
N LYS A 43 13.02 -7.29 -5.10
CA LYS A 43 14.39 -6.82 -5.21
C LYS A 43 14.44 -5.34 -4.88
N ALA A 44 15.50 -4.91 -4.20
CA ALA A 44 15.79 -3.50 -3.97
C ALA A 44 16.98 -3.07 -4.81
N LEU A 45 16.74 -2.16 -5.76
CA LEU A 45 17.74 -1.64 -6.67
C LEU A 45 18.00 -0.16 -6.34
N VAL A 46 19.27 0.22 -6.23
CA VAL A 46 19.68 1.60 -5.96
C VAL A 46 20.63 2.12 -7.04
N ASP A 47 20.67 3.43 -7.23
CA ASP A 47 21.62 4.08 -8.15
C ASP A 47 23.08 3.91 -7.68
N LYS A 48 23.32 4.13 -6.38
CA LYS A 48 24.62 3.99 -5.69
C LYS A 48 24.43 3.45 -4.27
N TRP A 49 25.50 2.94 -3.67
CA TRP A 49 25.47 2.41 -2.29
C TRP A 49 26.76 2.76 -1.56
N PRO A 50 26.73 3.10 -0.25
CA PRO A 50 25.57 3.18 0.65
C PRO A 50 24.73 4.45 0.52
N ASP A 51 25.28 5.52 -0.06
CA ASP A 51 24.65 6.84 -0.12
C ASP A 51 23.71 7.01 -1.32
N PHE A 52 22.75 6.08 -1.48
CA PHE A 52 21.79 6.10 -2.59
C PHE A 52 21.03 7.44 -2.66
N THR A 53 20.73 7.88 -3.89
CA THR A 53 19.77 8.96 -4.12
C THR A 53 18.43 8.43 -4.58
N THR A 54 18.39 7.33 -5.33
CA THR A 54 17.15 6.72 -5.82
C THR A 54 17.13 5.24 -5.49
N VAL A 55 15.98 4.77 -5.00
CA VAL A 55 15.71 3.35 -4.80
C VAL A 55 14.43 2.96 -5.54
N VAL A 56 14.49 1.80 -6.18
CA VAL A 56 13.36 1.14 -6.84
C VAL A 56 13.22 -0.25 -6.24
N ILE A 57 12.04 -0.55 -5.72
CA ILE A 57 11.66 -1.91 -5.31
C ILE A 57 10.74 -2.49 -6.38
N HIS A 58 11.00 -3.71 -6.83
CA HIS A 58 10.13 -4.42 -7.78
C HIS A 58 10.24 -5.94 -7.57
N PRO A 59 9.27 -6.75 -8.03
CA PRO A 59 9.41 -8.21 -7.99
C PRO A 59 10.56 -8.71 -8.84
N GLN A 60 11.05 -9.91 -8.51
CA GLN A 60 11.95 -10.63 -9.39
C GLN A 60 11.33 -10.84 -10.77
N GLU A 61 12.16 -10.87 -11.82
CA GLU A 61 11.75 -10.99 -13.21
C GLU A 61 10.95 -12.27 -13.46
N LYS A 62 11.25 -13.34 -12.69
CA LYS A 62 10.50 -14.61 -12.72
C LYS A 62 9.05 -14.49 -12.24
N GLU A 63 8.73 -13.45 -11.48
CA GLU A 63 7.36 -13.17 -11.04
C GLU A 63 6.62 -12.27 -12.05
N MET A 64 7.33 -11.45 -12.83
CA MET A 64 6.78 -10.49 -13.80
C MET A 64 6.73 -11.06 -15.22
N ILE A 65 6.19 -12.26 -15.38
CA ILE A 65 6.13 -12.96 -16.69
C ILE A 65 4.89 -12.62 -17.52
N ASP A 66 3.82 -12.11 -16.90
CA ASP A 66 2.60 -11.65 -17.58
C ASP A 66 2.73 -10.16 -17.85
N ASP A 67 2.99 -9.79 -19.10
CA ASP A 67 3.20 -8.40 -19.52
C ASP A 67 1.99 -7.50 -19.26
N PHE A 68 0.80 -8.06 -19.01
CA PHE A 68 -0.42 -7.30 -18.74
C PHE A 68 -0.78 -7.23 -17.23
N ASP A 69 -0.03 -7.93 -16.37
CA ASP A 69 -0.30 -8.00 -14.93
C ASP A 69 0.32 -6.84 -14.16
N HIS A 70 -0.28 -5.66 -14.28
CA HIS A 70 0.13 -4.48 -13.51
C HIS A 70 -0.04 -4.63 -11.98
N TYR A 71 -0.75 -5.65 -11.47
CA TYR A 71 -0.82 -5.92 -10.04
C TYR A 71 0.50 -6.53 -9.55
N THR A 72 1.09 -7.41 -10.36
CA THR A 72 2.41 -7.99 -10.11
C THR A 72 3.52 -7.07 -10.59
N ASN A 73 3.45 -6.51 -11.80
CA ASN A 73 4.43 -5.59 -12.41
C ASN A 73 4.39 -4.23 -11.71
N THR A 74 4.82 -4.20 -10.45
CA THR A 74 4.72 -3.05 -9.57
C THR A 74 6.10 -2.57 -9.13
N TYR A 75 6.26 -1.25 -9.11
CA TYR A 75 7.51 -0.58 -8.77
C TYR A 75 7.25 0.45 -7.67
N GLN A 76 7.94 0.35 -6.53
CA GLN A 76 7.89 1.36 -5.47
C GLN A 76 9.15 2.22 -5.55
N ILE A 77 8.97 3.54 -5.65
CA ILE A 77 10.07 4.48 -5.91
C ILE A 77 10.16 5.53 -4.82
N TYR A 78 11.40 5.78 -4.38
CA TYR A 78 11.76 6.92 -3.56
C TYR A 78 13.06 7.53 -4.08
N SER A 79 13.10 8.86 -4.19
CA SER A 79 14.28 9.58 -4.65
C SER A 79 14.55 10.87 -3.86
N LYS A 80 15.83 11.19 -3.69
CA LYS A 80 16.38 12.45 -3.17
C LYS A 80 16.88 13.37 -4.28
N ASP A 81 17.02 12.85 -5.50
CA ASP A 81 17.57 13.56 -6.66
C ASP A 81 16.75 13.20 -7.90
N LEU A 82 15.84 14.09 -8.28
CA LEU A 82 14.90 13.85 -9.38
C LEU A 82 15.60 13.75 -10.74
N LYS A 83 16.71 14.46 -10.94
CA LYS A 83 17.44 14.42 -12.21
C LYS A 83 18.12 13.06 -12.38
N ASN A 84 18.85 12.62 -11.37
CA ASN A 84 19.44 11.29 -11.37
C ASN A 84 18.38 10.18 -11.37
N CYS A 85 17.22 10.42 -10.73
CA CYS A 85 16.07 9.51 -10.81
C CYS A 85 15.61 9.32 -12.25
N GLU A 86 15.46 10.39 -13.04
CA GLU A 86 15.03 10.31 -14.44
C GLU A 86 15.98 9.43 -15.27
N GLU A 87 17.29 9.70 -15.19
CA GLU A 87 18.32 8.90 -15.86
C GLU A 87 18.28 7.43 -15.42
N PHE A 88 18.13 7.19 -14.11
CA PHE A 88 18.08 5.85 -13.54
C PHE A 88 16.84 5.07 -14.01
N LEU A 89 15.64 5.66 -13.95
CA LEU A 89 14.41 5.01 -14.41
C LEU A 89 14.37 4.79 -15.92
N GLY A 90 15.11 5.58 -16.70
CA GLY A 90 15.26 5.39 -18.14
C GLY A 90 16.06 4.14 -18.53
N SER A 91 16.82 3.56 -17.61
CA SER A 91 17.66 2.38 -17.85
C SER A 91 16.81 1.10 -17.94
N PRO A 92 17.00 0.24 -18.97
CA PRO A 92 16.16 -0.94 -19.20
C PRO A 92 16.28 -2.02 -18.11
N GLU A 93 17.34 -1.98 -17.30
CA GLU A 93 17.56 -2.90 -16.17
C GLU A 93 16.77 -2.52 -14.92
N VAL A 94 16.19 -1.31 -14.87
CA VAL A 94 15.51 -0.78 -13.67
C VAL A 94 14.00 -0.98 -13.77
N ILE A 95 13.41 -0.66 -14.92
CA ILE A 95 11.97 -0.84 -15.19
C ILE A 95 11.81 -1.47 -16.57
N ASN A 96 11.05 -2.56 -16.63
CA ASN A 96 10.64 -3.14 -17.89
C ASN A 96 9.45 -2.35 -18.49
N TRP A 97 9.77 -1.25 -19.18
CA TRP A 97 8.78 -0.38 -19.82
C TRP A 97 7.98 -1.03 -20.95
N LYS A 98 8.27 -2.28 -21.34
CA LYS A 98 7.50 -3.03 -22.34
C LYS A 98 6.24 -3.69 -21.75
N GLN A 99 6.04 -3.61 -20.44
CA GLN A 99 4.92 -4.22 -19.74
C GLN A 99 3.91 -3.17 -19.28
N HIS A 100 2.65 -3.58 -19.15
CA HIS A 100 1.70 -2.87 -18.32
C HIS A 100 2.16 -2.97 -16.87
N LEU A 101 2.43 -1.80 -16.27
CA LEU A 101 2.99 -1.72 -14.94
C LEU A 101 2.33 -0.62 -14.11
N GLN A 102 2.54 -0.68 -12.80
CA GLN A 102 2.19 0.41 -11.91
C GLN A 102 3.40 0.87 -11.10
N ILE A 103 3.63 2.19 -11.08
CA ILE A 103 4.60 2.83 -10.19
C ILE A 103 3.84 3.42 -9.01
N GLN A 104 4.35 3.24 -7.80
CA GLN A 104 3.75 3.78 -6.57
C GLN A 104 4.77 4.57 -5.75
N SER A 105 4.37 5.74 -5.27
CA SER A 105 5.18 6.57 -4.38
C SER A 105 4.33 7.53 -3.56
N THR A 106 4.91 8.00 -2.47
CA THR A 106 4.38 9.10 -1.64
C THR A 106 4.99 10.45 -2.03
N GLN A 107 5.85 10.51 -3.07
CA GLN A 107 6.45 11.74 -3.57
C GLN A 107 5.69 12.29 -4.79
N PRO A 108 4.95 13.42 -4.66
CA PRO A 108 4.25 14.03 -5.79
C PRO A 108 5.23 14.58 -6.85
N SER A 109 6.45 14.93 -6.44
CA SER A 109 7.52 15.43 -7.33
C SER A 109 7.97 14.41 -8.38
N LEU A 110 7.74 13.11 -8.17
CA LEU A 110 8.05 12.07 -9.16
C LEU A 110 7.13 12.11 -10.38
N ASN A 111 6.03 12.86 -10.36
CA ASN A 111 5.13 12.92 -11.51
C ASN A 111 5.84 13.44 -12.76
N GLU A 112 6.62 14.51 -12.65
CA GLU A 112 7.35 15.07 -13.81
C GLU A 112 8.38 14.08 -14.35
N VAL A 113 9.17 13.48 -13.46
CA VAL A 113 10.15 12.43 -13.81
C VAL A 113 9.50 11.28 -14.58
N ILE A 114 8.38 10.74 -14.07
CA ILE A 114 7.69 9.61 -14.70
C ILE A 114 7.11 10.00 -16.06
N GLN A 115 6.54 11.20 -16.19
CA GLN A 115 6.02 11.69 -17.47
C GLN A 115 7.13 11.90 -18.51
N ASN A 116 8.29 12.41 -18.10
CA ASN A 116 9.44 12.60 -18.98
C ASN A 116 9.96 11.25 -19.52
N VAL A 117 10.24 10.30 -18.62
CA VAL A 117 10.70 8.95 -19.02
C VAL A 117 9.66 8.27 -19.90
N ALA A 118 8.37 8.33 -19.55
CA ALA A 118 7.30 7.75 -20.33
C ALA A 118 7.20 8.37 -21.74
N THR A 119 7.39 9.68 -21.88
CA THR A 119 7.43 10.35 -23.18
C THR A 119 8.58 9.82 -24.03
N THR A 120 9.79 9.74 -23.49
CA THR A 120 10.95 9.17 -24.18
C THR A 120 10.74 7.72 -24.59
N LYS A 121 10.01 6.94 -23.78
CA LYS A 121 9.73 5.52 -24.02
C LYS A 121 8.43 5.27 -24.80
N SER A 122 7.70 6.32 -25.19
CA SER A 122 6.39 6.22 -25.86
C SER A 122 5.37 5.38 -25.07
N ILE A 123 5.24 5.68 -23.78
CA ILE A 123 4.36 5.01 -22.83
C ILE A 123 3.21 5.94 -22.43
N GLN A 124 1.98 5.43 -22.45
CA GLN A 124 0.84 6.15 -21.89
C GLN A 124 0.85 6.07 -20.37
N VAL A 125 0.67 7.20 -19.69
CA VAL A 125 0.64 7.26 -18.21
C VAL A 125 -0.66 7.85 -17.71
N LYS A 126 -1.30 7.15 -16.78
CA LYS A 126 -2.45 7.65 -16.02
C LYS A 126 -2.11 7.74 -14.54
N GLN A 127 -2.10 8.96 -13.99
CA GLN A 127 -1.87 9.18 -12.56
C GLN A 127 -3.17 9.10 -11.76
N THR A 128 -3.13 8.41 -10.62
CA THR A 128 -4.14 8.42 -9.57
C THR A 128 -3.54 9.00 -8.29
N ARG A 129 -4.27 9.90 -7.62
CA ARG A 129 -3.84 10.54 -6.37
C ARG A 129 -4.89 10.36 -5.28
N CYS A 130 -4.48 9.78 -4.16
CA CYS A 130 -5.33 9.53 -3.02
C CYS A 130 -4.79 10.23 -1.78
N PHE A 131 -5.66 10.49 -0.80
CA PHE A 131 -5.19 10.93 0.51
C PHE A 131 -4.54 9.77 1.23
N LEU A 132 -3.41 10.06 1.88
CA LEU A 132 -2.67 9.10 2.68
C LEU A 132 -3.01 9.29 4.16
N TYR A 133 -3.27 8.19 4.84
CA TYR A 133 -3.68 8.17 6.24
C TYR A 133 -2.79 7.23 7.05
N MET A 134 -2.47 7.63 8.28
CA MET A 134 -1.76 6.81 9.25
C MET A 134 -2.38 6.97 10.64
N MET A 135 -2.41 5.89 11.42
CA MET A 135 -2.96 5.91 12.77
C MET A 135 -2.17 6.86 13.68
N ALA A 136 -2.86 7.68 14.49
CA ALA A 136 -2.22 8.73 15.30
C ALA A 136 -1.08 8.24 16.20
N ASN A 137 -1.15 7.02 16.77
CA ASN A 137 -0.04 6.51 17.59
C ASN A 137 1.19 6.18 16.75
N GLU A 138 1.03 5.71 15.51
CA GLU A 138 2.15 5.50 14.59
C GLU A 138 2.74 6.83 14.13
N VAL A 139 1.90 7.83 13.85
CA VAL A 139 2.36 9.22 13.61
C VAL A 139 3.17 9.73 14.80
N LYS A 140 2.69 9.53 16.04
CA LYS A 140 3.42 9.90 17.27
C LYS A 140 4.82 9.31 17.33
N LYS A 141 4.94 8.05 16.92
CA LYS A 141 6.15 7.25 17.01
C LYS A 141 7.13 7.53 15.88
N LEU A 142 6.62 7.76 14.67
CA LEU A 142 7.44 7.92 13.47
C LEU A 142 7.76 9.38 13.14
N PHE A 143 6.84 10.30 13.42
CA PHE A 143 6.96 11.72 13.10
C PHE A 143 6.13 12.59 14.08
N PRO A 144 6.57 12.72 15.35
CA PRO A 144 5.80 13.41 16.39
C PRO A 144 5.48 14.88 16.06
N SER A 145 6.27 15.52 15.20
CA SER A 145 6.06 16.90 14.74
C SER A 145 4.82 17.09 13.86
N LEU A 146 4.28 16.04 13.25
CA LEU A 146 3.07 16.12 12.42
C LEU A 146 1.78 15.89 13.23
N LEU A 147 1.87 15.60 14.53
CA LEU A 147 0.68 15.47 15.37
C LEU A 147 0.14 16.84 15.77
N ASP A 148 -0.97 17.21 15.17
CA ASP A 148 -1.84 18.25 15.71
C ASP A 148 -3.03 17.61 16.43
N VAL A 149 -3.06 17.74 17.76
CA VAL A 149 -4.14 17.19 18.62
C VAL A 149 -5.52 17.72 18.20
N LYS A 150 -5.58 18.90 17.56
CA LYS A 150 -6.84 19.47 17.04
C LYS A 150 -7.44 18.68 15.88
N GLN A 151 -6.67 17.80 15.22
CA GLN A 151 -7.14 16.95 14.12
C GLN A 151 -7.77 15.64 14.59
N LEU A 152 -7.72 15.33 15.89
CA LEU A 152 -8.30 14.10 16.45
C LEU A 152 -9.79 14.29 16.73
N SER A 153 -10.58 13.25 16.44
CA SER A 153 -12.01 13.28 16.74
C SER A 153 -12.27 13.27 18.26
N PRO A 154 -13.38 13.83 18.76
CA PRO A 154 -13.74 13.71 20.17
C PRO A 154 -14.11 12.28 20.59
N SER A 155 -14.38 11.37 19.65
CA SER A 155 -14.89 10.01 19.91
C SER A 155 -13.84 9.02 20.43
N GLY A 156 -12.64 9.48 20.79
CA GLY A 156 -11.59 8.65 21.37
C GLY A 156 -11.01 7.57 20.43
N GLY A 157 -11.22 7.69 19.12
CA GLY A 157 -10.63 6.80 18.11
C GLY A 157 -11.22 5.38 18.07
N LYS A 158 -12.36 5.14 18.74
CA LYS A 158 -13.01 3.82 18.78
C LYS A 158 -14.24 3.76 17.88
N PRO A 159 -14.48 2.63 17.19
CA PRO A 159 -15.69 2.43 16.42
C PRO A 159 -16.91 2.30 17.33
N LYS A 160 -18.10 2.55 16.77
CA LYS A 160 -19.36 2.18 17.43
C LYS A 160 -19.43 0.67 17.63
N ALA A 161 -20.11 0.23 18.69
CA ALA A 161 -20.42 -1.18 18.88
C ALA A 161 -21.25 -1.71 17.70
N ILE A 162 -21.01 -2.97 17.33
CA ILE A 162 -21.76 -3.70 16.31
C ILE A 162 -22.55 -4.81 16.99
N ASN A 163 -23.55 -5.38 16.29
CA ASN A 163 -24.24 -6.56 16.78
C ASN A 163 -23.31 -7.79 16.71
N GLN A 164 -22.61 -8.09 17.81
CA GLN A 164 -21.66 -9.20 17.89
C GLN A 164 -22.34 -10.58 17.95
N GLU A 165 -23.64 -10.64 18.21
CA GLU A 165 -24.40 -11.89 18.08
C GLU A 165 -24.58 -12.26 16.62
N MET A 166 -24.89 -11.26 15.77
CA MET A 166 -25.09 -11.40 14.34
C MET A 166 -23.78 -11.47 13.53
N PHE A 167 -22.80 -10.64 13.90
CA PHE A 167 -21.54 -10.51 13.16
C PHE A 167 -20.38 -11.12 13.93
N LYS A 168 -19.75 -12.14 13.36
CA LYS A 168 -18.66 -12.87 14.00
C LYS A 168 -17.32 -12.51 13.39
N LEU A 169 -16.35 -12.17 14.23
CA LEU A 169 -14.98 -11.95 13.77
C LEU A 169 -14.37 -13.27 13.29
N SER A 170 -13.70 -13.23 12.14
CA SER A 170 -12.98 -14.36 11.55
C SER A 170 -11.82 -13.86 10.67
N SER A 171 -11.19 -14.76 9.95
CA SER A 171 -10.18 -14.47 8.91
C SER A 171 -10.72 -14.81 7.53
N LEU A 172 -10.13 -14.20 6.50
CA LEU A 172 -10.43 -14.56 5.12
C LEU A 172 -9.67 -15.84 4.75
N ASP A 173 -10.36 -16.76 4.10
CA ASP A 173 -9.79 -17.87 3.35
C ASP A 173 -9.59 -17.49 1.88
N VAL A 174 -8.70 -18.19 1.18
CA VAL A 174 -8.42 -17.98 -0.25
C VAL A 174 -9.68 -18.10 -1.11
N THR A 175 -10.62 -18.97 -0.72
CA THR A 175 -11.93 -19.10 -1.39
C THR A 175 -12.78 -17.82 -1.34
N HIS A 176 -12.46 -16.86 -0.48
CA HIS A 176 -13.11 -15.54 -0.42
C HIS A 176 -12.47 -14.50 -1.37
N ALA A 177 -11.36 -14.80 -2.04
CA ALA A 177 -10.72 -13.87 -2.97
C ALA A 177 -11.67 -13.35 -4.08
N PRO A 178 -12.56 -14.17 -4.70
CA PRO A 178 -13.53 -13.67 -5.67
C PRO A 178 -14.46 -12.59 -5.11
N LEU A 179 -14.86 -12.70 -3.84
CA LEU A 179 -15.71 -11.71 -3.17
C LEU A 179 -14.96 -10.38 -3.02
N VAL A 180 -13.73 -10.42 -2.52
CA VAL A 180 -12.89 -9.22 -2.40
C VAL A 180 -12.64 -8.62 -3.78
N ASN A 181 -12.32 -9.44 -4.78
CA ASN A 181 -12.05 -9.02 -6.15
C ASN A 181 -13.24 -8.29 -6.78
N LYS A 182 -14.45 -8.76 -6.52
CA LYS A 182 -15.70 -8.15 -7.01
C LYS A 182 -15.92 -6.73 -6.49
N PHE A 183 -15.56 -6.46 -5.24
CA PHE A 183 -15.85 -5.18 -4.59
C PHE A 183 -14.66 -4.22 -4.52
N TRP A 184 -13.46 -4.71 -4.80
CA TRP A 184 -12.27 -3.88 -4.82
C TRP A 184 -12.29 -2.95 -6.03
N HIS A 185 -12.05 -1.65 -5.82
CA HIS A 185 -12.09 -0.64 -6.88
C HIS A 185 -11.12 -0.92 -8.03
N PHE A 186 -9.96 -1.51 -7.72
CA PHE A 186 -8.97 -1.93 -8.71
C PHE A 186 -9.11 -3.41 -9.09
N GLY A 187 -10.14 -4.11 -8.62
CA GLY A 187 -10.37 -5.53 -8.89
C GLY A 187 -11.20 -5.77 -10.14
N GLY A 188 -11.75 -6.98 -10.23
CA GLY A 188 -12.71 -7.37 -11.27
C GLY A 188 -12.13 -8.18 -12.43
N ASN A 189 -10.89 -8.66 -12.33
CA ASN A 189 -10.30 -9.58 -13.31
C ASN A 189 -9.49 -10.69 -12.63
N ASP A 190 -9.01 -11.66 -13.41
CA ASP A 190 -8.29 -12.82 -12.89
C ASP A 190 -6.92 -12.44 -12.28
N ARG A 191 -6.28 -11.38 -12.81
CA ARG A 191 -4.97 -10.93 -12.32
C ARG A 191 -5.09 -10.29 -10.95
N SER A 192 -6.09 -9.43 -10.76
CA SER A 192 -6.42 -8.89 -9.43
C SER A 192 -6.82 -9.99 -8.45
N GLN A 193 -7.54 -11.03 -8.89
CA GLN A 193 -7.87 -12.15 -8.03
C GLN A 193 -6.62 -12.88 -7.55
N ARG A 194 -5.70 -13.26 -8.44
CA ARG A 194 -4.43 -13.91 -8.07
C ARG A 194 -3.61 -13.07 -7.09
N PHE A 195 -3.59 -11.75 -7.29
CA PHE A 195 -2.93 -10.84 -6.35
C PHE A 195 -3.58 -10.87 -4.96
N ILE A 196 -4.91 -10.85 -4.89
CA ILE A 196 -5.67 -10.96 -3.63
C ILE A 196 -5.42 -12.31 -2.94
N GLU A 197 -5.46 -13.41 -3.69
CA GLU A 197 -5.18 -14.76 -3.17
C GLU A 197 -3.81 -14.81 -2.51
N ARG A 198 -2.78 -14.26 -3.17
CA ARG A 198 -1.43 -14.16 -2.61
C ARG A 198 -1.40 -13.33 -1.33
N CYS A 199 -2.10 -12.19 -1.28
CA CYS A 199 -2.19 -11.39 -0.07
C CYS A 199 -2.84 -12.16 1.09
N ILE A 200 -3.94 -12.87 0.82
CA ILE A 200 -4.66 -13.69 1.82
C ILE A 200 -3.77 -14.81 2.37
N GLN A 201 -2.99 -15.47 1.51
CA GLN A 201 -2.07 -16.54 1.92
C GLN A 201 -0.87 -16.03 2.72
N THR A 202 -0.49 -14.77 2.52
CA THR A 202 0.78 -14.23 3.03
C THR A 202 0.61 -13.47 4.35
N PHE A 203 -0.45 -12.68 4.48
CA PHE A 203 -0.60 -11.73 5.56
C PHE A 203 -1.77 -12.11 6.49
N PRO A 204 -1.73 -11.71 7.77
CA PRO A 204 -2.90 -11.83 8.64
C PRO A 204 -4.11 -11.12 8.02
N THR A 205 -5.22 -11.84 7.91
CA THR A 205 -6.48 -11.34 7.34
C THR A 205 -7.59 -11.30 8.38
N PHE A 206 -8.51 -10.35 8.20
CA PHE A 206 -9.61 -10.14 9.14
C PHE A 206 -10.91 -9.86 8.39
N CYS A 207 -11.98 -10.52 8.81
CA CYS A 207 -13.32 -10.24 8.33
C CYS A 207 -14.37 -10.35 9.43
N LEU A 208 -15.55 -9.82 9.16
CA LEU A 208 -16.78 -10.09 9.88
C LEU A 208 -17.62 -11.02 9.01
N LEU A 209 -18.00 -12.17 9.57
CA LEU A 209 -18.98 -13.08 8.99
C LEU A 209 -20.39 -12.60 9.32
N GLY A 210 -21.29 -12.69 8.34
CA GLY A 210 -22.72 -12.44 8.52
C GLY A 210 -23.49 -13.69 9.00
N PRO A 211 -24.83 -13.61 9.06
CA PRO A 211 -25.70 -14.72 9.48
C PRO A 211 -25.51 -16.01 8.70
N GLU A 212 -25.15 -15.92 7.41
CA GLU A 212 -24.93 -17.07 6.53
C GLU A 212 -23.52 -17.68 6.68
N GLY A 213 -22.70 -17.16 7.60
CA GLY A 213 -21.32 -17.61 7.80
C GLY A 213 -20.33 -17.12 6.72
N THR A 214 -20.75 -16.23 5.82
CA THR A 214 -19.91 -15.66 4.76
C THR A 214 -19.38 -14.27 5.13
N PRO A 215 -18.21 -13.83 4.62
CA PRO A 215 -17.69 -12.50 4.92
C PRO A 215 -18.61 -11.38 4.41
N VAL A 216 -18.99 -10.45 5.30
CA VAL A 216 -19.80 -9.27 4.96
C VAL A 216 -19.01 -7.97 5.03
N SER A 217 -17.90 -7.95 5.77
CA SER A 217 -16.97 -6.82 5.84
C SER A 217 -15.55 -7.29 6.10
N TRP A 218 -14.56 -6.69 5.45
CA TRP A 218 -13.16 -7.11 5.57
C TRP A 218 -12.21 -5.93 5.34
N ASP A 219 -10.95 -6.14 5.72
CA ASP A 219 -9.81 -5.34 5.31
C ASP A 219 -8.59 -6.26 5.14
N LEU A 220 -7.65 -5.87 4.28
CA LEU A 220 -6.47 -6.66 3.93
C LEU A 220 -5.23 -5.76 3.97
N MET A 221 -4.06 -6.37 3.82
CA MET A 221 -2.79 -5.69 3.66
C MET A 221 -2.06 -6.29 2.45
N ASP A 222 -1.22 -5.48 1.81
CA ASP A 222 -0.34 -5.94 0.73
C ASP A 222 1.14 -5.92 1.12
N GLN A 223 2.00 -6.28 0.16
CA GLN A 223 3.45 -6.33 0.32
C GLN A 223 4.14 -5.02 0.68
N THR A 224 3.43 -3.90 0.61
CA THR A 224 3.95 -2.57 0.92
C THR A 224 3.62 -2.12 2.35
N GLY A 225 2.95 -2.98 3.14
CA GLY A 225 2.48 -2.66 4.49
C GLY A 225 1.23 -1.77 4.51
N GLU A 226 0.62 -1.57 3.35
CA GLU A 226 -0.56 -0.75 3.19
C GLU A 226 -1.83 -1.56 3.50
N MET A 227 -2.66 -1.07 4.42
CA MET A 227 -4.03 -1.55 4.60
C MET A 227 -4.87 -1.09 3.41
N ARG A 228 -5.39 -2.05 2.65
CA ARG A 228 -6.11 -1.83 1.39
C ARG A 228 -7.05 -2.99 1.09
N MET A 229 -7.84 -2.84 0.03
CA MET A 229 -8.87 -3.81 -0.39
C MET A 229 -10.01 -3.97 0.63
N ALA A 230 -10.17 -2.99 1.53
CA ALA A 230 -11.26 -2.91 2.48
C ALA A 230 -12.63 -2.85 1.78
N GLY A 231 -13.61 -3.56 2.32
CA GLY A 231 -14.95 -3.64 1.73
C GLY A 231 -16.03 -4.03 2.72
N THR A 232 -17.26 -3.61 2.41
CA THR A 232 -18.49 -4.12 3.05
C THR A 232 -19.52 -4.37 1.95
N VAL A 233 -20.12 -5.56 1.99
CA VAL A 233 -21.21 -5.97 1.10
C VAL A 233 -22.35 -4.95 1.18
N PRO A 234 -22.96 -4.52 0.06
CA PRO A 234 -23.93 -3.44 0.02
C PRO A 234 -25.05 -3.52 1.05
N GLU A 235 -25.67 -4.69 1.23
CA GLU A 235 -26.77 -4.89 2.19
C GLU A 235 -26.36 -4.66 3.65
N TYR A 236 -25.07 -4.81 3.97
CA TYR A 236 -24.53 -4.69 5.34
C TYR A 236 -23.88 -3.33 5.64
N ARG A 237 -23.94 -2.38 4.69
CA ARG A 237 -23.36 -1.04 4.86
C ARG A 237 -24.13 -0.20 5.88
N LYS A 238 -23.50 0.91 6.31
CA LYS A 238 -24.05 1.89 7.27
C LYS A 238 -24.29 1.36 8.70
N GLN A 239 -23.78 0.18 9.02
CA GLN A 239 -23.86 -0.41 10.37
C GLN A 239 -22.56 -0.28 11.19
N GLY A 240 -21.54 0.40 10.65
CA GLY A 240 -20.25 0.59 11.34
C GLY A 240 -19.27 -0.59 11.21
N LEU A 241 -19.62 -1.64 10.45
CA LEU A 241 -18.82 -2.87 10.31
C LEU A 241 -17.40 -2.60 9.81
N ILE A 242 -17.25 -1.76 8.78
CA ILE A 242 -15.93 -1.42 8.23
C ILE A 242 -15.03 -0.72 9.25
N SER A 243 -15.60 0.18 10.07
CA SER A 243 -14.85 0.85 11.13
C SER A 243 -14.43 -0.15 12.21
N HIS A 244 -15.28 -1.13 12.50
CA HIS A 244 -14.98 -2.17 13.48
C HIS A 244 -13.83 -3.06 13.04
N ILE A 245 -13.87 -3.57 11.80
CA ILE A 245 -12.83 -4.49 11.31
C ILE A 245 -11.49 -3.79 11.11
N ILE A 246 -11.47 -2.56 10.56
CA ILE A 246 -10.24 -1.77 10.42
C ILE A 246 -9.64 -1.48 11.78
N TYR A 247 -10.46 -1.05 12.76
CA TYR A 247 -9.97 -0.82 14.12
C TYR A 247 -9.34 -2.09 14.70
N TYR A 248 -10.02 -3.23 14.60
CA TYR A 248 -9.52 -4.51 15.11
C TYR A 248 -8.19 -4.91 14.44
N GLN A 249 -8.13 -4.93 13.11
CA GLN A 249 -6.93 -5.23 12.33
C GLN A 249 -5.77 -4.30 12.73
N THR A 250 -6.05 -3.00 12.88
CA THR A 250 -5.04 -2.03 13.30
C THR A 250 -4.45 -2.38 14.68
N GLN A 251 -5.29 -2.73 15.65
CA GLN A 251 -4.82 -3.08 16.99
C GLN A 251 -3.96 -4.35 16.98
N VAL A 252 -4.33 -5.35 16.17
CA VAL A 252 -3.57 -6.60 16.04
C VAL A 252 -2.23 -6.33 15.36
N LEU A 253 -2.23 -5.68 14.21
CA LEU A 253 -1.00 -5.45 13.43
C LEU A 253 -0.06 -4.45 14.11
N HIS A 254 -0.58 -3.47 14.87
CA HIS A 254 0.25 -2.55 15.67
C HIS A 254 1.09 -3.31 16.69
N LYS A 255 0.52 -4.33 17.36
CA LYS A 255 1.27 -5.17 18.31
C LYS A 255 2.39 -5.98 17.65
N LEU A 256 2.24 -6.28 16.37
CA LEU A 256 3.26 -6.96 15.55
C LEU A 256 4.28 -6.00 14.95
N GLY A 257 4.12 -4.69 15.16
CA GLY A 257 5.09 -3.67 14.75
C GLY A 257 5.01 -3.26 13.27
N PHE A 258 3.94 -3.62 12.55
CA PHE A 258 3.78 -3.24 11.14
C PHE A 258 3.69 -1.71 10.97
N PRO A 259 4.29 -1.15 9.91
CA PRO A 259 4.16 0.26 9.58
C PRO A 259 2.82 0.53 8.88
N LEU A 260 1.75 0.64 9.66
CA LEU A 260 0.38 0.69 9.18
C LEU A 260 0.01 2.05 8.58
N TYR A 261 -0.32 2.05 7.30
CA TYR A 261 -0.93 3.19 6.61
C TYR A 261 -1.96 2.72 5.60
N SER A 262 -2.75 3.65 5.07
CA SER A 262 -3.76 3.36 4.05
C SER A 262 -3.95 4.57 3.15
N HIS A 263 -4.41 4.37 1.93
CA HIS A 263 -4.91 5.44 1.09
C HIS A 263 -6.43 5.45 0.99
N THR A 264 -7.00 6.61 0.72
CA THR A 264 -8.42 6.75 0.42
C THR A 264 -8.61 7.72 -0.74
N ASP A 265 -9.42 7.31 -1.71
CA ASP A 265 -9.80 8.14 -2.84
C ASP A 265 -10.43 9.47 -2.38
N LYS A 266 -10.13 10.56 -3.10
CA LYS A 266 -10.56 11.93 -2.74
C LYS A 266 -12.08 12.10 -2.77
N ASN A 267 -12.79 11.26 -3.53
CA ASN A 267 -14.25 11.23 -3.62
C ASN A 267 -14.89 10.26 -2.61
N ASN A 268 -14.12 9.36 -1.99
CA ASN A 268 -14.63 8.43 -0.98
C ASN A 268 -14.79 9.10 0.39
N LYS A 269 -15.80 9.97 0.51
CA LYS A 269 -16.09 10.73 1.75
C LYS A 269 -16.45 9.84 2.93
N ILE A 270 -16.95 8.63 2.67
CA ILE A 270 -17.30 7.65 3.71
C ILE A 270 -16.04 7.15 4.40
N MET A 271 -15.03 6.71 3.63
CA MET A 271 -13.77 6.22 4.18
C MET A 271 -12.92 7.35 4.78
N GLN A 272 -13.01 8.58 4.25
CA GLN A 272 -12.38 9.75 4.89
C GLN A 272 -12.98 10.03 6.27
N ARG A 273 -14.32 9.97 6.41
CA ARG A 273 -15.00 10.13 7.70
C ARG A 273 -14.67 9.00 8.67
N MET A 274 -14.60 7.77 8.17
CA MET A 274 -14.17 6.61 8.97
C MET A 274 -12.76 6.84 9.53
N SER A 275 -11.81 7.23 8.67
CA SER A 275 -10.42 7.51 9.06
C SER A 275 -10.37 8.57 10.16
N TYR A 276 -11.07 9.68 9.98
CA TYR A 276 -11.18 10.73 11.01
C TYR A 276 -11.74 10.20 12.34
N ASN A 277 -12.85 9.45 12.31
CA ASN A 277 -13.49 8.91 13.51
C ASN A 277 -12.59 7.91 14.28
N LEU A 278 -11.73 7.19 13.57
CA LEU A 278 -10.76 6.24 14.12
C LEU A 278 -9.40 6.87 14.44
N HIS A 279 -9.28 8.20 14.42
CA HIS A 279 -8.02 8.93 14.72
C HIS A 279 -6.88 8.60 13.76
N TYR A 280 -7.21 8.39 12.49
CA TYR A 280 -6.21 8.40 11.43
C TYR A 280 -5.92 9.84 11.02
N ILE A 281 -4.64 10.17 11.02
CA ILE A 281 -4.13 11.47 10.60
C ILE A 281 -3.89 11.42 9.10
N ARG A 282 -4.39 12.43 8.39
CA ARG A 282 -4.06 12.64 6.99
C ARG A 282 -2.63 13.19 6.90
N LEU A 283 -1.77 12.48 6.18
CA LEU A 283 -0.38 12.90 5.98
C LEU A 283 -0.28 14.07 4.98
N PRO A 284 0.77 14.90 5.07
CA PRO A 284 0.95 16.05 4.19
C PRO A 284 1.24 15.67 2.73
N CYS A 285 1.76 14.46 2.50
CA CYS A 285 1.95 13.90 1.17
C CYS A 285 0.72 13.11 0.70
N ASP A 286 0.52 13.06 -0.62
CA ASP A 286 -0.49 12.20 -1.24
C ASP A 286 0.10 10.82 -1.53
N TRP A 287 -0.76 9.80 -1.58
CA TRP A 287 -0.45 8.53 -2.23
C TRP A 287 -0.58 8.71 -3.74
N ASN A 288 0.43 8.28 -4.50
CA ASN A 288 0.47 8.40 -5.95
C ASN A 288 0.66 7.03 -6.58
N GLN A 289 -0.13 6.77 -7.62
CA GLN A 289 0.05 5.63 -8.50
C GLN A 289 0.04 6.11 -9.95
N TRP A 290 1.00 5.65 -10.74
CA TRP A 290 1.04 5.85 -12.18
C TRP A 290 0.84 4.49 -12.83
N HIS A 291 -0.25 4.36 -13.60
CA HIS A 291 -0.47 3.21 -14.46
C HIS A 291 0.15 3.50 -15.81
N CYS A 292 1.11 2.67 -16.21
CA CYS A 292 1.92 2.85 -17.41
C CYS A 292 1.57 1.73 -18.39
N MET A 293 1.19 2.12 -19.60
CA MET A 293 0.76 1.20 -20.66
C MET A 293 1.60 1.49 -21.92
N PRO A 294 2.35 0.50 -22.41
CA PRO A 294 3.00 0.60 -23.71
C PRO A 294 1.97 0.90 -24.81
N LEU A 295 2.37 1.75 -25.77
CA LEU A 295 1.57 2.05 -26.97
C LEU A 295 1.63 0.91 -27.99
#